data_AF-A0A9E7IB47-F1
#
_entry.id   AF-A0A9E7IB47-F1
#
_cell.length_a   1.000
_cell.length_b   1.000
_cell.length_c   1.000
_cell.angle_alpha   90.00
_cell.angle_beta   90.00
_cell.angle_gamma   90.00
#
_symmetry.space_group_name_H-M   'P 1'
#
loop_
_entity.id
_entity.type
_entity.pdbx_description
1 polymer ?
#
loop_
_entity_poly.entity_id
_entity_poly.type
_entity_poly.pdbx_seq_one_letter_code
_entity_poly.pdbx_strand_id
1 'polypeptide(L)'
;MYLAFNISGRPYPCFAYHFDPYGPIFSDHEWAQIFISDAGFMATSYALYRFAASYGFWWLARVYGVPLLIVNGWLVLITYLQNTHPALPHYDSSEWDWLRGALATVDRDYGVRNMVFHNITDTRRAPPLLGDAHYHATRRPGSSSHSLASTTIRTGLRC
;
A
#
# COMPACT_ATOMS: atom_id res chain seq x y z
N MET A 1 -1.70 -12.24 -5.75
CA MET A 1 -2.34 -12.83 -6.95
C MET A 1 -2.39 -11.89 -8.15
N TYR A 2 -2.42 -10.56 -7.96
CA TYR A 2 -2.27 -9.58 -9.05
C TYR A 2 -0.92 -9.65 -9.79
N LEU A 3 0.20 -9.73 -9.07
CA LEU A 3 1.55 -9.61 -9.62
C LEU A 3 1.87 -10.59 -10.76
N ALA A 4 1.56 -11.88 -10.59
CA ALA A 4 1.90 -12.90 -11.58
C ALA A 4 0.74 -13.28 -12.52
N PHE A 5 -0.51 -13.06 -12.08
CA PHE A 5 -1.68 -13.62 -12.78
C PHE A 5 -2.84 -12.62 -12.94
N ASN A 6 -2.67 -11.38 -12.48
CA ASN A 6 -3.69 -10.33 -12.54
C ASN A 6 -5.10 -10.75 -12.05
N ILE A 7 -5.17 -11.71 -11.10
CA ILE A 7 -6.44 -12.30 -10.65
C ILE A 7 -7.37 -11.27 -9.99
N SER A 8 -6.80 -10.27 -9.32
CA SER A 8 -7.54 -9.23 -8.58
C SER A 8 -7.41 -7.84 -9.20
N GLY A 9 -6.89 -7.74 -10.43
CA GLY A 9 -6.70 -6.46 -11.09
C GLY A 9 -7.82 -6.13 -12.06
N ARG A 10 -7.60 -5.06 -12.85
CA ARG A 10 -8.55 -4.68 -13.89
C ARG A 10 -8.55 -5.73 -15.02
N PRO A 11 -9.71 -5.98 -15.66
CA PRO A 11 -9.75 -6.82 -16.84
C PRO A 11 -9.03 -6.10 -17.99
N TYR A 12 -8.11 -6.81 -18.63
CA TYR A 12 -7.40 -6.34 -19.83
C TYR A 12 -7.75 -7.27 -21.01
N PRO A 13 -7.69 -6.76 -22.26
CA PRO A 13 -8.01 -7.55 -23.46
C PRO A 13 -7.05 -8.72 -23.69
N CYS A 14 -5.83 -8.64 -23.16
CA CYS A 14 -4.83 -9.70 -23.18
C CYS A 14 -4.40 -10.09 -21.76
N PHE A 15 -3.72 -11.25 -21.64
CA PHE A 15 -3.21 -11.72 -20.36
C PHE A 15 -2.09 -10.80 -19.89
N ALA A 16 -2.34 -10.05 -18.82
CA ALA A 16 -1.39 -9.11 -18.26
C ALA A 16 -0.79 -9.65 -16.95
N TYR A 17 0.52 -9.52 -16.78
CA TYR A 17 1.21 -9.78 -15.52
C TYR A 17 2.27 -8.69 -15.29
N HIS A 18 2.68 -8.48 -14.04
CA HIS A 18 3.50 -7.33 -13.64
C HIS A 18 4.96 -7.40 -14.12
N PHE A 19 5.42 -8.60 -14.44
CA PHE A 19 6.76 -8.87 -14.95
C PHE A 19 6.81 -8.83 -16.50
N ASP A 20 5.69 -8.53 -17.17
CA ASP A 20 5.68 -8.36 -18.62
C ASP A 20 5.86 -6.87 -18.96
N PRO A 21 7.00 -6.46 -19.53
CA PRO A 21 7.15 -5.09 -19.98
C PRO A 21 6.16 -4.74 -21.09
N TYR A 22 5.76 -5.69 -21.94
CA TYR A 22 4.85 -5.45 -23.05
C TYR A 22 3.36 -5.54 -22.67
N GLY A 23 3.06 -5.74 -21.39
CA GLY A 23 1.68 -5.85 -20.92
C GLY A 23 0.92 -4.51 -21.02
N PRO A 24 -0.41 -4.54 -21.17
CA PRO A 24 -1.27 -3.36 -21.32
C PRO A 24 -1.38 -2.52 -20.02
N ILE A 25 -0.64 -2.89 -18.97
CA ILE A 25 -0.60 -2.22 -17.67
C ILE A 25 0.35 -1.02 -17.72
N PHE A 26 1.44 -1.11 -18.50
CA PHE A 26 2.54 -0.15 -18.48
C PHE A 26 2.65 0.62 -19.80
N SER A 27 3.16 1.84 -19.70
CA SER A 27 3.48 2.65 -20.89
C SER A 27 4.88 2.32 -21.41
N ASP A 28 5.13 2.54 -22.70
CA ASP A 28 6.42 2.22 -23.36
C ASP A 28 7.65 2.81 -22.65
N HIS A 29 7.50 3.95 -21.96
CA HIS A 29 8.60 4.59 -21.25
C HIS A 29 8.97 3.89 -19.92
N GLU A 30 8.14 2.99 -19.41
CA GLU A 30 8.31 2.32 -18.10
C GLU A 30 9.06 0.99 -18.23
N TRP A 31 9.23 0.48 -19.45
CA TRP A 31 9.83 -0.85 -19.69
C TRP A 31 11.23 -1.00 -19.10
N ALA A 32 12.05 0.04 -19.20
CA ALA A 32 13.38 0.03 -18.61
C ALA A 32 13.34 -0.15 -17.08
N GLN A 33 12.35 0.43 -16.40
CA GLN A 33 12.18 0.31 -14.96
C GLN A 33 11.72 -1.08 -14.56
N ILE A 34 10.86 -1.71 -15.37
CA ILE A 34 10.41 -3.10 -15.18
C ILE A 34 11.62 -4.03 -15.24
N PHE A 35 12.46 -3.92 -16.29
CA PHE A 35 13.67 -4.74 -16.41
C PHE A 35 14.64 -4.55 -15.24
N ILE A 36 14.85 -3.31 -14.79
CA ILE A 36 15.73 -3.03 -13.64
C ILE A 36 15.17 -3.64 -12.35
N SER A 37 13.85 -3.54 -12.14
CA SER A 37 13.17 -4.13 -11.00
C SER A 37 13.32 -5.66 -10.98
N ASP A 38 13.08 -6.30 -12.12
CA ASP A 38 13.18 -7.76 -12.28
C ASP A 38 14.61 -8.26 -12.06
N ALA A 39 15.59 -7.53 -12.61
CA ALA A 39 17.01 -7.81 -12.38
C ALA A 39 17.37 -7.66 -10.88
N GLY A 40 16.87 -6.63 -10.21
CA GLY A 40 17.07 -6.42 -8.78
C GLY A 40 16.46 -7.52 -7.92
N PHE A 41 15.26 -7.99 -8.29
CA PHE A 41 14.59 -9.11 -7.64
C PHE A 41 15.39 -10.41 -7.78
N MET A 42 15.86 -10.73 -8.99
CA MET A 42 16.71 -11.90 -9.24
C MET A 42 18.04 -11.80 -8.50
N ALA A 43 18.69 -10.64 -8.51
CA ALA A 43 19.96 -10.41 -7.84
C ALA A 43 19.84 -10.61 -6.31
N THR A 44 18.79 -10.05 -5.70
CA THR A 44 18.53 -10.18 -4.26
C THR A 44 18.21 -11.63 -3.89
N SER A 45 17.39 -12.31 -4.70
CA SER A 45 17.07 -13.73 -4.51
C SER A 45 18.31 -14.61 -4.57
N TYR A 46 19.19 -14.34 -5.53
CA TYR A 46 20.45 -15.06 -5.66
C TYR A 46 21.41 -14.78 -4.48
N ALA A 47 21.50 -13.55 -4.01
CA ALA A 47 22.29 -13.21 -2.83
C ALA A 47 21.80 -13.96 -1.59
N LEU A 48 20.49 -13.98 -1.34
CA LEU A 48 19.89 -14.74 -0.24
C LEU A 48 20.16 -16.25 -0.37
N TYR A 49 20.07 -16.80 -1.58
CA TYR A 49 20.43 -18.19 -1.84
C TYR A 49 21.90 -18.48 -1.47
N ARG A 50 22.83 -17.60 -1.85
CA ARG A 50 24.25 -17.74 -1.50
C ARG A 50 24.48 -17.69 0.01
N PHE A 51 23.82 -16.78 0.72
CA PHE A 51 23.89 -16.73 2.19
C PHE A 51 23.30 -17.97 2.86
N ALA A 52 22.16 -18.47 2.36
CA ALA A 52 21.57 -19.71 2.85
C ALA A 52 22.49 -20.92 2.62
N ALA A 53 23.20 -20.95 1.48
CA ALA A 53 24.15 -22.01 1.17
C ALA A 53 25.42 -21.96 2.02
N SER A 54 25.91 -20.77 2.40
CA SER A 54 27.14 -20.63 3.19
C SER A 54 26.93 -20.75 4.71
N TYR A 55 25.86 -20.15 5.25
CA TYR A 55 25.59 -20.10 6.69
C TYR A 55 24.45 -21.03 7.14
N GLY A 56 23.75 -21.63 6.19
CA GLY A 56 22.60 -22.49 6.44
C GLY A 56 21.27 -21.73 6.48
N PHE A 57 20.21 -22.41 6.05
CA PHE A 57 18.85 -21.87 6.00
C PHE A 57 18.38 -21.33 7.37
N TRP A 58 18.64 -22.06 8.45
CA TRP A 58 18.20 -21.67 9.79
C TRP A 58 18.88 -20.41 10.32
N TRP A 59 20.12 -20.14 9.92
CA TRP A 59 20.80 -18.90 10.25
C TRP A 59 20.11 -17.72 9.55
N LEU A 60 19.86 -17.86 8.24
CA LEU A 60 19.18 -16.83 7.45
C LEU A 60 17.74 -16.60 7.95
N ALA A 61 17.01 -17.65 8.31
CA ALA A 61 15.66 -17.54 8.85
C ALA A 61 15.64 -16.74 10.17
N ARG A 62 16.61 -16.92 11.06
CA ARG A 62 16.67 -16.21 12.35
C ARG A 62 17.12 -14.76 12.20
N VAL A 63 18.13 -14.51 11.36
CA VAL A 63 18.72 -13.17 11.21
C VAL A 63 17.90 -12.29 10.28
N TYR A 64 17.28 -12.87 9.24
CA TYR A 64 16.53 -12.12 8.24
C TYR A 64 15.03 -12.43 8.30
N GLY A 65 14.64 -13.71 8.28
CA GLY A 65 13.23 -14.11 8.20
C GLY A 65 12.38 -13.66 9.39
N VAL A 66 12.80 -13.96 10.62
CA VAL A 66 12.05 -13.64 11.85
C VAL A 66 11.89 -12.13 12.03
N PRO A 67 12.94 -11.28 11.95
CA PRO A 67 12.78 -9.84 12.01
C PRO A 67 11.87 -9.29 10.91
N LEU A 68 12.01 -9.79 9.68
CA LEU A 68 11.17 -9.39 8.56
C LEU A 68 9.68 -9.67 8.84
N LEU A 69 9.36 -10.88 9.35
CA LEU A 69 7.98 -11.25 9.68
C LEU A 69 7.41 -10.42 10.84
N ILE A 70 8.20 -10.14 11.87
CA ILE A 70 7.76 -9.33 13.02
C ILE A 70 7.42 -7.91 12.55
N VAL A 71 8.33 -7.26 11.80
CA VAL A 71 8.12 -5.90 11.31
C VAL A 71 6.93 -5.83 10.35
N ASN A 72 6.85 -6.75 9.38
CA ASN A 72 5.73 -6.75 8.43
C ASN A 72 4.40 -7.09 9.08
N GLY A 73 4.36 -8.09 9.98
CA GLY A 73 3.15 -8.45 10.72
C GLY A 73 2.65 -7.28 11.56
N TRP A 74 3.57 -6.52 12.15
CA TRP A 74 3.23 -5.32 12.90
C TRP A 74 2.71 -4.18 12.00
N LEU A 75 3.34 -3.94 10.84
CA LEU A 75 2.86 -2.96 9.86
C LEU A 75 1.44 -3.29 9.36
N VAL A 76 1.18 -4.57 9.06
CA VAL A 76 -0.15 -5.04 8.67
C VAL A 76 -1.16 -4.85 9.79
N LEU A 77 -0.78 -5.16 11.04
CA LEU A 77 -1.66 -4.98 12.19
C LEU A 77 -2.02 -3.50 12.41
N ILE A 78 -1.05 -2.59 12.35
CA ILE A 78 -1.32 -1.15 12.48
C ILE A 78 -2.30 -0.69 11.40
N THR A 79 -1.98 -0.98 10.14
CA THR A 79 -2.80 -0.53 9.00
C THR A 79 -4.19 -1.14 9.03
N TYR A 80 -4.31 -2.42 9.38
CA TYR A 80 -5.60 -3.08 9.58
C TYR A 80 -6.43 -2.36 10.64
N LEU A 81 -5.84 -2.09 11.81
CA LEU A 81 -6.55 -1.40 12.88
C LEU A 81 -6.94 0.01 12.45
N GLN A 82 -6.02 0.77 11.84
CA GLN A 82 -6.30 2.12 11.32
C GLN A 82 -7.47 2.16 10.34
N ASN A 83 -7.66 1.11 9.53
CA ASN A 83 -8.70 1.06 8.51
C ASN A 83 -9.94 0.23 8.90
N THR A 84 -9.99 -0.34 10.12
CA THR A 84 -11.10 -1.18 10.56
C THR A 84 -11.73 -0.62 11.82
N HIS A 85 -12.90 0.00 11.74
CA HIS A 85 -13.65 0.49 12.89
C HIS A 85 -15.16 0.53 12.56
N PRO A 86 -16.07 0.16 13.48
CA PRO A 86 -17.51 0.18 13.20
C PRO A 86 -18.07 1.55 12.79
N ALA A 87 -17.43 2.63 13.25
CA ALA A 87 -17.80 4.00 12.90
C ALA A 87 -17.18 4.50 11.57
N LEU A 88 -16.37 3.69 10.89
CA LEU A 88 -15.84 4.06 9.58
C LEU A 88 -16.93 3.85 8.51
N PRO A 89 -17.24 4.87 7.70
CA PRO A 89 -18.21 4.74 6.63
C PRO A 89 -17.69 3.75 5.59
N HIS A 90 -18.50 2.75 5.28
CA HIS A 90 -18.26 1.85 4.16
C HIS A 90 -18.96 2.44 2.94
N TYR A 91 -18.18 3.03 2.05
CA TYR A 91 -18.71 3.63 0.83
C TYR A 91 -18.99 2.55 -0.21
N ASP A 92 -20.17 2.60 -0.82
CA ASP A 92 -20.45 1.84 -2.03
C ASP A 92 -19.76 2.48 -3.25
N SER A 93 -19.69 1.73 -4.35
CA SER A 93 -19.13 2.16 -5.64
C SER A 93 -19.66 3.50 -6.17
N SER A 94 -20.86 3.92 -5.77
CA SER A 94 -21.48 5.19 -6.14
C SER A 94 -21.02 6.39 -5.29
N GLU A 95 -20.55 6.15 -4.06
CA GLU A 95 -20.16 7.19 -3.10
C GLU A 95 -18.64 7.24 -2.84
N TRP A 96 -17.93 6.20 -3.26
CA TRP A 96 -16.49 6.08 -3.08
C TRP A 96 -15.76 7.04 -4.03
N ASP A 97 -14.92 7.90 -3.45
CA ASP A 97 -13.91 8.64 -4.19
C ASP A 97 -12.54 8.43 -3.53
N TRP A 98 -11.46 8.70 -4.27
CA TRP A 98 -10.10 8.48 -3.79
C TRP A 98 -9.81 9.23 -2.48
N LEU A 99 -10.38 10.44 -2.31
CA LEU A 99 -10.15 11.28 -1.15
C LEU A 99 -10.86 10.73 0.10
N ARG A 100 -12.12 10.33 -0.02
CA ARG A 100 -12.94 9.69 1.01
C ARG A 100 -12.31 8.37 1.44
N GLY A 101 -11.83 7.57 0.49
CA GLY A 101 -11.07 6.35 0.77
C GLY A 101 -9.79 6.64 1.56
N ALA A 102 -9.00 7.62 1.12
CA ALA A 102 -7.77 8.02 1.82
C ALA A 102 -8.02 8.59 3.22
N LEU A 103 -9.21 9.16 3.46
CA LEU A 103 -9.60 9.74 4.75
C LEU A 103 -10.34 8.78 5.69
N ALA A 104 -10.64 7.55 5.26
CA ALA A 104 -11.35 6.55 6.04
C ALA A 104 -10.41 5.81 7.02
N THR A 105 -9.72 6.54 7.90
CA THR A 105 -8.87 5.98 8.96
C THR A 105 -9.26 6.45 10.36
N VAL A 106 -9.01 5.62 11.37
CA VAL A 106 -9.24 5.90 12.79
C VAL A 106 -7.96 5.74 13.59
N ASP A 107 -7.59 6.80 14.32
CA ASP A 107 -6.47 6.77 15.26
C ASP A 107 -6.87 6.07 16.55
N ARG A 108 -5.92 5.33 17.14
CA ARG A 108 -6.11 4.64 18.42
C ARG A 108 -4.88 4.82 19.29
N ASP A 109 -5.14 5.08 20.56
CA ASP A 109 -4.11 5.09 21.58
C ASP A 109 -3.80 3.65 22.03
N TYR A 110 -2.57 3.20 21.81
CA TYR A 110 -2.07 1.90 22.28
C TYR A 110 -1.16 2.00 23.52
N GLY A 111 -1.18 3.15 24.21
CA GLY A 111 -0.45 3.39 25.45
C GLY A 111 1.07 3.30 25.25
N VAL A 112 1.74 2.44 26.03
CA VAL A 112 3.21 2.25 26.01
C VAL A 112 3.74 1.91 24.61
N ARG A 113 2.89 1.28 23.80
CA ARG A 113 3.23 0.89 22.43
C ARG A 113 3.39 2.09 21.49
N ASN A 114 2.81 3.25 21.80
CA ASN A 114 2.97 4.48 21.01
C ASN A 114 4.43 4.97 21.05
N MET A 115 5.12 4.85 22.20
CA MET A 115 6.54 5.22 22.32
C MET A 115 7.45 4.33 21.46
N VAL A 116 7.18 3.02 21.41
CA VAL A 116 7.98 2.07 20.62
C VAL A 116 7.82 2.32 19.11
N PHE A 117 6.69 2.85 18.69
CA PHE A 117 6.36 3.07 17.27
C PHE A 117 6.26 4.54 16.88
N HIS A 118 6.96 5.42 17.61
CA HIS A 118 7.06 6.85 17.30
C HIS A 118 5.70 7.53 17.05
N ASN A 119 4.70 7.17 17.85
CA ASN A 119 3.34 7.70 17.80
C ASN A 119 2.66 7.60 16.42
N ILE A 120 3.01 6.58 15.62
CA ILE A 120 2.45 6.37 14.27
C ILE A 120 0.96 5.99 14.27
N THR A 121 0.44 5.58 15.43
CA THR A 121 -0.90 4.99 15.59
C THR A 121 -1.93 5.95 16.19
N ASP A 122 -1.45 6.95 16.91
CA ASP A 122 -2.19 7.98 17.64
C ASP A 122 -2.13 9.34 16.95
N THR A 123 -1.29 9.50 15.92
CA THR A 123 -1.24 10.72 15.11
C THR A 123 -1.51 10.42 13.64
N ARG A 124 -2.70 10.79 13.16
CA ARG A 124 -3.00 10.81 11.73
C ARG A 124 -2.16 11.87 11.02
N ARG A 125 -1.20 11.44 10.20
CA ARG A 125 -0.62 12.29 9.15
C ARG A 125 -1.60 12.33 7.97
N ALA A 126 -2.27 13.47 7.80
CA ALA A 126 -3.06 13.71 6.61
C ALA A 126 -2.14 13.66 5.36
N PRO A 127 -2.58 13.06 4.24
CA PRO A 127 -1.86 13.16 2.98
C PRO A 127 -1.64 14.64 2.59
N PRO A 128 -0.60 14.99 1.82
CA PRO A 128 -0.18 16.39 1.54
C PRO A 128 -1.16 17.27 0.73
N LEU A 129 -2.45 16.97 0.70
CA LEU A 129 -3.47 17.67 -0.09
C LEU A 129 -3.95 18.99 0.54
N LEU A 130 -3.57 19.27 1.79
CA LEU A 130 -3.90 20.49 2.51
C LEU A 130 -2.57 21.12 2.94
N GLY A 131 -2.22 22.22 2.30
CA GLY A 131 -0.90 22.86 2.31
C GLY A 131 -0.35 23.37 3.64
N ASP A 132 -0.84 22.91 4.79
CA ASP A 132 -0.24 23.19 6.10
C ASP A 132 -0.32 21.93 6.97
N ALA A 133 0.66 21.03 6.87
CA ALA A 133 0.76 19.86 7.77
C ALA A 133 1.31 20.25 9.16
N HIS A 134 0.81 21.33 9.76
CA HIS A 134 1.16 21.77 11.11
C HIS A 134 -0.06 22.39 11.81
N TYR A 135 -0.91 21.56 12.44
CA TYR A 135 -1.85 22.09 13.43
C TYR A 135 -2.01 21.16 14.64
N HIS A 136 -1.81 21.79 15.79
CA HIS A 136 -2.13 21.41 17.15
C HIS A 136 -3.18 20.31 17.33
N ALA A 137 -2.79 19.26 18.07
CA ALA A 137 -3.69 18.28 18.64
C ALA A 137 -4.67 18.91 19.64
N THR A 138 -5.78 19.53 19.16
CA THR A 138 -6.92 19.88 20.01
C THR A 138 -8.25 19.99 19.24
N ARG A 139 -9.17 19.08 19.59
CA ARG A 139 -10.64 18.94 19.37
C ARG A 139 -11.46 20.19 18.95
N ARG A 140 -12.45 20.02 18.02
CA ARG A 140 -13.94 20.21 18.19
C ARG A 140 -14.77 20.23 16.87
N PRO A 141 -16.13 20.10 16.94
CA PRO A 141 -16.97 19.34 15.99
C PRO A 141 -17.79 20.20 15.00
N GLY A 142 -18.30 19.51 13.95
CA GLY A 142 -19.52 19.88 13.22
C GLY A 142 -19.32 20.79 12.01
N SER A 143 -19.53 20.26 10.81
CA SER A 143 -20.12 20.99 9.66
C SER A 143 -20.24 20.06 8.46
N SER A 144 -21.40 20.11 7.82
CA SER A 144 -21.88 19.26 6.72
C SER A 144 -21.76 19.96 5.35
N SER A 145 -21.80 19.13 4.29
CA SER A 145 -22.58 19.32 3.04
C SER A 145 -21.89 19.65 1.69
N HIS A 146 -22.35 18.90 0.65
CA HIS A 146 -22.45 19.21 -0.82
C HIS A 146 -21.15 19.29 -1.67
N SER A 147 -21.03 18.93 -2.97
CA SER A 147 -21.84 18.29 -4.02
C SER A 147 -20.99 18.20 -5.33
N LEU A 148 -21.27 17.23 -6.22
CA LEU A 148 -20.99 17.14 -7.69
C LEU A 148 -19.55 17.03 -8.25
N ALA A 149 -19.26 15.95 -9.00
CA ALA A 149 -19.33 15.92 -10.48
C ALA A 149 -18.59 14.70 -11.06
N SER A 150 -19.28 13.95 -11.93
CA SER A 150 -18.80 12.78 -12.68
C SER A 150 -18.07 13.21 -13.96
N THR A 151 -16.88 12.65 -14.21
CA THR A 151 -16.21 12.72 -15.52
C THR A 151 -15.68 11.33 -15.91
N THR A 152 -16.30 10.76 -16.93
CA THR A 152 -15.92 9.53 -17.61
C THR A 152 -14.64 9.73 -18.42
N ILE A 153 -13.61 8.91 -18.20
CA ILE A 153 -12.42 8.83 -19.08
C ILE A 153 -12.51 7.53 -19.89
N ARG A 154 -12.55 7.68 -21.20
CA ARG A 154 -12.52 6.62 -22.21
C ARG A 154 -11.06 6.30 -22.52
N THR A 155 -10.55 5.15 -22.11
CA THR A 155 -9.22 4.68 -22.53
C THR A 155 -9.38 3.65 -23.65
N GLY A 156 -8.93 4.02 -24.85
CA GLY A 156 -8.63 3.06 -25.90
C GLY A 156 -7.35 2.33 -25.51
N LEU A 157 -7.46 1.01 -25.29
CA LEU A 157 -6.31 0.15 -25.05
C LEU A 157 -6.00 -0.64 -26.32
N ARG A 158 -4.72 -0.58 -26.73
CA ARG A 158 -4.13 -1.58 -27.63
C ARG A 158 -3.90 -2.86 -26.82
N CYS A 159 -4.07 -3.99 -27.50
CA CYS A 159 -3.77 -5.33 -26.99
C CYS A 159 -2.27 -5.51 -26.77
#